data_AF-A0A4Y2KTI1-F1
#
_entry.id   AF-A0A4Y2KTI1-F1
#
_cell.length_a   1.000
_cell.length_b   1.000
_cell.length_c   1.000
_cell.angle_alpha   90.00
_cell.angle_beta   90.00
_cell.angle_gamma   90.00
#
_symmetry.space_group_name_H-M   'P 1'
#
loop_
_entity.id
_entity.type
_entity.pdbx_description
1 polymer ?
#
loop_
_entity_poly.entity_id
_entity_poly.type
_entity_poly.pdbx_seq_one_letter_code
_entity_poly.pdbx_strand_id
1 'polypeptide(L)'
;MDYYDLDTVHFLTIADLTWHAGLKFTRQELKLLSNVEDYVLLESQMRGGMCFLAQRYARANDPYLSCYNPKEPSSYIVSLDVNNLYGFCMCEHLPVGDFRWLSPEEISVFDVSNISRRSPTGYLLEVDLLYNKSANFTTFP
;
A
#
# COMPACT_ATOMS: atom_id res chain seq x y z
N MET A 1 27.81 -3.76 -11.94
CA MET A 1 27.34 -2.45 -11.47
C MET A 1 27.23 -1.42 -12.60
N ASP A 2 27.71 -1.75 -13.80
CA ASP A 2 27.64 -0.93 -15.02
C ASP A 2 26.22 -0.55 -15.48
N TYR A 3 25.19 -1.26 -15.02
CA TYR A 3 23.80 -1.01 -15.44
C TYR A 3 23.26 0.34 -14.98
N TYR A 4 23.59 0.77 -13.75
CA TYR A 4 23.16 2.06 -13.20
C TYR A 4 24.29 3.10 -13.23
N ASP A 5 25.51 2.70 -13.59
CA ASP A 5 26.68 3.59 -13.60
C ASP A 5 26.86 4.29 -12.23
N LEU A 6 26.69 3.51 -11.16
CA LEU A 6 26.89 3.92 -9.77
C LEU A 6 27.98 3.05 -9.17
N ASP A 7 28.99 3.67 -8.55
CA ASP A 7 30.01 2.94 -7.82
C ASP A 7 29.54 2.68 -6.38
N THR A 8 29.47 1.40 -6.04
CA THR A 8 29.01 0.90 -4.73
C THR A 8 29.83 1.41 -3.56
N VAL A 9 31.10 1.77 -3.76
CA VAL A 9 31.98 2.23 -2.66
C VAL A 9 31.57 3.61 -2.13
N HIS A 10 30.71 4.33 -2.84
CA HIS A 10 30.19 5.64 -2.44
C HIS A 10 28.94 5.56 -1.55
N PHE A 11 28.38 4.38 -1.32
CA PHE A 11 27.14 4.21 -0.55
C PHE A 11 27.40 3.45 0.74
N LEU A 12 26.81 3.93 1.84
CA LEU A 12 26.99 3.32 3.15
C LEU A 12 26.18 2.01 3.30
N THR A 13 25.06 1.91 2.59
CA THR A 13 24.17 0.75 2.64
C THR A 13 23.63 0.38 1.27
N ILE A 14 23.14 -0.85 1.12
CA ILE A 14 22.45 -1.28 -0.10
C ILE A 14 21.16 -0.47 -0.31
N ALA A 15 20.44 -0.12 0.76
CA ALA A 15 19.23 0.69 0.67
C ALA A 15 19.51 2.06 0.03
N ASP A 16 20.57 2.72 0.49
CA ASP A 16 21.08 3.98 -0.04
C ASP A 16 21.44 3.86 -1.54
N LEU A 17 22.23 2.85 -1.91
CA LEU A 17 22.52 2.56 -3.32
C LEU A 17 21.26 2.32 -4.15
N THR A 18 20.30 1.52 -3.66
CA THR A 18 19.07 1.21 -4.41
C THR A 18 18.17 2.43 -4.58
N TRP A 19 18.10 3.30 -3.58
CA TRP A 19 17.36 4.55 -3.64
C TRP A 19 17.95 5.48 -4.71
N HIS A 20 19.27 5.68 -4.69
CA HIS A 20 19.98 6.48 -5.68
C HIS A 20 19.90 5.88 -7.10
N ALA A 21 19.99 4.56 -7.23
CA ALA A 21 19.80 3.87 -8.51
C ALA A 21 18.38 4.11 -9.07
N GLY A 22 17.36 4.02 -8.22
CA GLY A 22 15.97 4.29 -8.57
C GLY A 22 15.77 5.71 -9.10
N LEU A 23 16.26 6.72 -8.36
CA LEU A 23 16.17 8.13 -8.77
C LEU A 23 16.95 8.41 -10.05
N LYS A 24 18.17 7.84 -10.21
CA LYS A 24 18.97 8.00 -11.43
C LYS A 24 18.27 7.38 -12.65
N PHE A 25 17.62 6.23 -12.46
CA PHE A 25 16.88 5.53 -13.51
C PHE A 25 15.62 6.30 -13.94
N THR A 26 14.80 6.74 -12.98
CA THR A 26 13.54 7.45 -13.26
C THR A 26 13.74 8.91 -13.65
N ARG A 27 14.87 9.51 -13.26
CA ARG A 27 15.15 10.95 -13.37
C ARG A 27 14.11 11.83 -12.68
N GLN A 28 13.41 11.25 -11.69
CA GLN A 28 12.40 11.96 -10.95
C GLN A 28 13.05 12.90 -9.93
N GLU A 29 12.60 14.16 -9.91
CA GLU A 29 12.93 15.10 -8.84
C GLU A 29 11.87 15.00 -7.75
N LEU A 30 12.31 14.79 -6.51
CA LEU A 30 11.44 14.73 -5.34
C LEU A 30 11.45 16.08 -4.62
N LYS A 31 10.27 16.66 -4.42
CA LYS A 31 10.11 17.91 -3.67
C LYS A 31 10.29 17.62 -2.19
N LEU A 32 11.17 18.37 -1.53
CA LEU A 32 11.32 18.32 -0.08
C LEU A 32 10.08 18.91 0.60
N LEU A 33 9.59 18.23 1.63
CA LEU A 33 8.58 18.77 2.54
C LEU A 33 9.27 19.72 3.53
N SER A 34 9.15 21.02 3.28
CA SER A 34 9.83 22.05 4.10
C SER A 34 9.07 22.42 5.37
N ASN A 35 7.78 22.13 5.46
CA ASN A 35 6.96 22.42 6.64
C ASN A 35 6.98 21.22 7.61
N VAL A 36 7.31 21.49 8.88
CA VAL A 36 7.40 20.48 9.94
C VAL A 36 6.03 19.89 10.28
N GLU A 37 4.95 20.68 10.24
CA GLU A 37 3.60 20.22 10.55
C GLU A 37 3.13 19.22 9.48
N ASP A 38 3.35 19.52 8.20
CA ASP A 38 3.04 18.62 7.08
C ASP A 38 3.84 17.31 7.19
N TYR A 39 5.12 17.42 7.56
CA TYR A 39 5.99 16.26 7.78
C TYR A 39 5.48 15.37 8.92
N VAL A 40 5.18 15.96 10.09
CA VAL A 40 4.68 15.24 11.26
C VAL A 40 3.34 14.57 10.95
N LEU A 41 2.46 15.25 10.21
CA LEU A 41 1.21 14.66 9.76
C LEU A 41 1.47 13.40 8.92
N LEU A 42 2.30 13.49 7.89
CA LEU A 42 2.60 12.35 7.02
C LEU A 42 3.23 11.18 7.78
N GLU A 43 4.25 11.44 8.60
CA GLU A 43 4.87 10.44 9.47
C GLU A 43 3.84 9.78 10.39
N SER A 44 2.92 10.56 10.99
CA SER A 44 1.88 10.02 11.87
C SER A 44 0.87 9.11 11.16
N GLN A 45 0.76 9.22 9.83
CA GLN A 45 -0.12 8.38 9.01
C GLN A 45 0.60 7.18 8.39
N MET A 46 1.92 7.10 8.46
CA MET A 46 2.67 5.95 7.94
C MET A 46 2.33 4.69 8.76
N ARG A 47 2.01 3.60 8.05
CA ARG A 47 1.72 2.28 8.63
C ARG A 47 2.58 1.23 7.94
N GLY A 48 2.91 0.18 8.67
CA GLY A 48 3.59 -1.00 8.12
C GLY A 48 2.65 -1.92 7.36
N GLY A 49 3.06 -3.17 7.20
CA GLY A 49 2.21 -4.21 6.60
C GLY A 49 0.93 -4.44 7.40
N MET A 50 -0.17 -4.71 6.69
CA MET A 50 -1.44 -5.09 7.31
C MET A 50 -1.34 -6.52 7.84
N CYS A 51 -1.59 -6.70 9.15
CA CYS A 51 -1.73 -8.01 9.77
C CYS A 51 -3.13 -8.10 10.38
N PHE A 52 -3.97 -8.97 9.80
CA PHE A 52 -5.36 -9.12 10.21
C PHE A 52 -5.74 -10.59 10.33
N LEU A 53 -6.36 -10.96 11.45
CA LEU A 53 -6.87 -12.31 11.71
C LEU A 53 -8.37 -12.27 11.95
N ALA A 54 -9.16 -12.59 10.92
CA ALA A 54 -10.62 -12.62 11.00
C ALA A 54 -11.14 -13.78 11.86
N GLN A 55 -10.53 -14.96 11.70
CA GLN A 55 -10.95 -16.21 12.34
C GLN A 55 -9.75 -16.88 13.00
N ARG A 56 -9.89 -17.20 14.30
CA ARG A 56 -8.78 -17.78 15.09
C ARG A 56 -8.46 -19.23 14.71
N TYR A 57 -9.45 -19.98 14.24
CA TYR A 57 -9.30 -21.38 13.87
C TYR A 57 -10.25 -21.75 12.74
N ALA A 58 -9.70 -22.30 11.66
CA ALA A 58 -10.45 -22.90 10.57
C ALA A 58 -9.85 -24.27 10.27
N ARG A 59 -10.69 -25.23 9.91
CA ARG A 59 -10.28 -26.58 9.51
C ARG A 59 -10.97 -26.94 8.20
N ALA A 60 -10.16 -27.28 7.20
CA ALA A 60 -10.63 -27.83 5.94
C ALA A 60 -10.99 -29.32 6.08
N ASN A 61 -12.01 -29.76 5.36
CA ASN A 61 -12.34 -31.16 5.15
C ASN A 61 -11.73 -31.62 3.83
N ASP A 62 -10.40 -31.77 3.84
CA ASP A 62 -9.62 -32.08 2.64
C ASP A 62 -9.49 -33.62 2.46
N PRO A 63 -9.93 -34.18 1.30
CA PRO A 63 -9.82 -35.62 1.01
C PRO A 63 -8.40 -36.20 1.05
N TYR A 64 -7.37 -35.36 0.93
CA TYR A 64 -5.97 -35.78 0.97
C TYR A 64 -5.42 -35.89 2.40
N LEU A 65 -6.19 -35.51 3.42
CA LEU A 65 -5.79 -35.57 4.82
C LEU A 65 -6.39 -36.78 5.55
N SER A 66 -5.65 -37.32 6.53
CA SER A 66 -6.06 -38.49 7.33
C SER A 66 -7.33 -38.27 8.16
N CYS A 67 -7.74 -37.03 8.34
CA CYS A 67 -8.86 -36.63 9.19
C CYS A 67 -10.11 -36.23 8.37
N TYR A 68 -10.16 -36.61 7.10
CA TYR A 68 -11.28 -36.40 6.18
C TYR A 68 -12.55 -37.13 6.64
N ASN A 69 -13.69 -36.45 6.53
CA ASN A 69 -15.01 -37.03 6.77
C ASN A 69 -15.81 -37.07 5.45
N PRO A 70 -16.09 -38.25 4.87
CA PRO A 70 -16.86 -38.38 3.63
C PRO A 70 -18.34 -37.98 3.77
N LYS A 71 -18.84 -37.80 5.01
CA LYS A 71 -20.20 -37.32 5.27
C LYS A 71 -20.34 -35.81 5.18
N GLU A 72 -19.23 -35.07 5.15
CA GLU A 72 -19.20 -33.62 5.07
C GLU A 72 -18.72 -33.17 3.68
N PRO A 73 -19.15 -31.98 3.19
CA PRO A 73 -18.62 -31.41 1.96
C PRO A 73 -17.10 -31.25 2.04
N SER A 74 -16.40 -31.47 0.92
CA SER A 74 -14.95 -31.24 0.87
C SER A 74 -14.64 -29.75 0.89
N SER A 75 -13.60 -29.34 1.60
CA SER A 75 -13.16 -27.95 1.67
C SER A 75 -11.64 -27.86 1.80
N TYR A 76 -11.07 -26.71 1.41
CA TYR A 76 -9.63 -26.46 1.35
C TYR A 76 -9.30 -25.10 1.96
N ILE A 77 -8.09 -24.95 2.51
CA ILE A 77 -7.55 -23.65 2.94
C ILE A 77 -6.45 -23.28 1.95
N VAL A 78 -6.58 -22.12 1.32
CA VAL A 78 -5.58 -21.58 0.40
C VAL A 78 -4.69 -20.56 1.11
N SER A 79 -3.39 -20.67 0.89
CA SER A 79 -2.42 -19.64 1.28
C SER A 79 -1.93 -18.95 0.01
N LEU A 80 -2.17 -17.64 -0.08
CA LEU A 80 -1.76 -16.80 -1.20
C LEU A 80 -0.69 -15.84 -0.74
N ASP A 81 0.37 -15.69 -1.54
CA ASP A 81 1.44 -14.73 -1.33
C ASP A 81 1.67 -13.92 -2.61
N VAL A 82 1.80 -12.61 -2.46
CA VAL A 82 2.00 -11.70 -3.59
C VAL A 82 3.49 -11.49 -3.82
N ASN A 83 3.98 -11.98 -4.95
CA ASN A 83 5.37 -11.79 -5.37
C ASN A 83 5.69 -10.29 -5.52
N ASN A 84 6.64 -9.79 -4.73
CA ASN A 84 7.12 -8.40 -4.77
C ASN A 84 6.00 -7.35 -4.59
N LEU A 85 5.19 -7.50 -3.54
CA LEU A 85 4.08 -6.58 -3.23
C LEU A 85 4.50 -5.09 -3.25
N TYR A 86 5.57 -4.73 -2.53
CA TYR A 86 6.02 -3.34 -2.49
C TYR A 86 6.53 -2.85 -3.84
N GLY A 87 7.26 -3.67 -4.59
CA GLY A 87 7.70 -3.29 -5.94
C GLY A 87 6.54 -3.09 -6.90
N PHE A 88 5.48 -3.89 -6.80
CA PHE A 88 4.24 -3.67 -7.55
C PHE A 88 3.60 -2.33 -7.19
N CYS A 89 3.44 -2.04 -5.89
CA CYS A 89 2.91 -0.74 -5.43
C CYS A 89 3.79 0.45 -5.87
N MET A 90 5.11 0.27 -5.95
CA MET A 90 6.04 1.30 -6.42
C MET A 90 5.96 1.57 -7.93
N CYS A 91 5.27 0.72 -8.71
CA CYS A 91 4.98 0.97 -10.12
C CYS A 91 3.70 1.81 -10.34
N GLU A 92 2.91 2.04 -9.30
CA GLU A 92 1.73 2.90 -9.35
C GLU A 92 2.09 4.39 -9.19
N HIS A 93 1.10 5.27 -9.32
CA HIS A 93 1.33 6.71 -9.16
C HIS A 93 1.66 7.04 -7.70
N LEU A 94 2.86 7.57 -7.46
CA LEU A 94 3.33 7.99 -6.15
C LEU A 94 3.45 9.52 -6.06
N PRO A 95 3.25 10.11 -4.86
CA PRO A 95 3.46 11.54 -4.66
C PRO A 95 4.95 11.89 -4.77
N VAL A 96 5.28 12.80 -5.69
CA VAL A 96 6.65 13.26 -5.94
C VAL A 96 6.85 14.75 -5.64
N GLY A 97 5.78 15.54 -5.62
CA GLY A 97 5.86 16.99 -5.39
C GLY A 97 4.51 17.71 -5.42
N ASP A 98 4.60 19.04 -5.54
CA ASP A 98 3.45 19.97 -5.55
C ASP A 98 2.47 19.83 -4.38
N PHE A 99 3.02 19.47 -3.23
CA PHE A 99 2.30 19.46 -1.96
C PHE A 99 1.71 20.84 -1.66
N ARG A 100 0.40 20.85 -1.43
CA ARG A 100 -0.37 22.00 -0.94
C ARG A 100 -1.63 21.52 -0.24
N TRP A 101 -2.12 22.35 0.66
CA TRP A 101 -3.45 22.18 1.23
C TRP A 101 -4.53 22.60 0.23
N LEU A 102 -5.70 21.96 0.32
CA LEU A 102 -6.89 22.39 -0.41
C LEU A 102 -7.49 23.63 0.25
N SER A 103 -8.01 24.56 -0.55
CA SER A 103 -8.75 25.71 -0.03
C SER A 103 -10.13 25.28 0.51
N PRO A 104 -10.77 26.08 1.37
CA PRO A 104 -12.13 25.79 1.84
C PRO A 104 -13.14 25.60 0.70
N GLU A 105 -12.99 26.36 -0.38
CA GLU A 105 -13.84 26.27 -1.57
C GLU A 105 -13.62 24.94 -2.30
N GLU A 106 -12.37 24.51 -2.47
CA GLU A 106 -12.03 23.22 -3.08
C GLU A 106 -12.56 22.04 -2.25
N ILE A 107 -12.48 22.14 -0.92
CA ILE A 107 -13.02 21.13 0.00
C ILE A 107 -14.54 21.06 -0.11
N SER A 108 -15.23 22.19 -0.22
CA SER A 108 -16.71 22.24 -0.26
C SER A 108 -17.33 21.53 -1.45
N VAL A 109 -16.59 21.42 -2.56
CA VAL A 109 -17.03 20.74 -3.79
C VAL A 109 -16.29 19.41 -4.03
N PHE A 110 -15.49 18.96 -3.07
CA PHE A 110 -14.69 17.77 -3.20
C PHE A 110 -15.56 16.51 -3.18
N ASP A 111 -15.51 15.72 -4.24
CA ASP A 111 -16.18 14.42 -4.33
C ASP A 111 -15.15 13.33 -4.65
N VAL A 112 -14.86 12.52 -3.63
CA VAL A 112 -13.92 11.39 -3.72
C VAL A 112 -14.31 10.38 -4.80
N SER A 113 -15.61 10.24 -5.08
CA SER A 113 -16.15 9.25 -6.02
C SER A 113 -15.79 9.57 -7.48
N ASN A 114 -15.49 10.83 -7.78
CA ASN A 114 -15.16 11.29 -9.12
C ASN A 114 -13.65 11.26 -9.42
N ILE A 115 -12.83 10.83 -8.47
CA ILE A 115 -11.37 10.80 -8.63
C ILE A 115 -10.97 9.48 -9.30
N SER A 116 -10.34 9.59 -10.48
CA SER A 116 -9.76 8.43 -11.15
C SER A 116 -8.57 7.88 -10.38
N ARG A 117 -8.45 6.55 -10.31
CA ARG A 117 -7.26 5.88 -9.74
C ARG A 117 -5.96 6.23 -10.44
N ARG A 118 -6.02 6.64 -11.71
CA ARG A 118 -4.85 7.05 -12.51
C ARG A 118 -4.77 8.57 -12.66
N SER A 119 -5.41 9.30 -11.74
CA SER A 119 -5.29 10.75 -11.68
C SER A 119 -3.82 11.15 -11.48
N PRO A 120 -3.33 12.17 -12.19
CA PRO A 120 -1.99 12.72 -11.94
C PRO A 120 -1.89 13.39 -10.56
N THR A 121 -3.03 13.77 -9.96
CA THR A 121 -3.11 14.37 -8.64
C THR A 121 -3.61 13.34 -7.63
N GLY A 122 -2.83 13.11 -6.57
CA GLY A 122 -3.22 12.33 -5.39
C GLY A 122 -3.76 13.21 -4.28
N TYR A 123 -4.56 12.63 -3.38
CA TYR A 123 -5.16 13.32 -2.24
C TYR A 123 -4.91 12.53 -0.96
N LEU A 124 -4.51 13.22 0.11
CA LEU A 124 -4.51 12.70 1.47
C LEU A 124 -5.65 13.38 2.22
N LEU A 125 -6.53 12.59 2.84
CA LEU A 125 -7.75 13.07 3.45
C LEU A 125 -7.80 12.61 4.92
N GLU A 126 -7.98 13.56 5.82
CA GLU A 126 -8.37 13.31 7.20
C GLU A 126 -9.89 13.45 7.29
N VAL A 127 -10.59 12.36 7.61
CA VAL A 127 -12.05 12.29 7.56
C VAL A 127 -12.59 11.47 8.74
N ASP A 128 -13.79 11.85 9.19
CA ASP A 128 -14.58 11.03 10.11
C ASP A 128 -15.32 9.95 9.32
N LEU A 129 -15.08 8.68 9.68
CA LEU A 129 -15.72 7.54 9.03
C LEU A 129 -16.81 6.95 9.94
N LEU A 130 -18.03 6.87 9.43
CA LEU A 130 -19.11 6.10 10.04
C LEU A 130 -19.11 4.68 9.48
N TYR A 131 -18.70 3.72 10.30
CA TYR A 131 -18.67 2.32 9.90
C TYR A 131 -20.05 1.66 10.07
N ASN A 132 -20.63 1.16 8.97
CA ASN A 132 -21.86 0.38 9.03
C ASN A 132 -21.57 -1.08 9.37
N LYS A 133 -21.97 -1.52 10.58
CA LYS A 133 -21.78 -2.88 11.10
C LYS A 133 -22.43 -4.00 10.28
N SER A 134 -23.34 -3.68 9.37
CA SER A 134 -24.05 -4.68 8.54
C SER A 134 -23.29 -5.13 7.29
N ALA A 135 -22.14 -4.52 6.96
CA ALA A 135 -21.24 -5.05 5.94
C ALA A 135 -20.47 -6.27 6.50
N ASN A 136 -20.94 -7.48 6.17
CA ASN A 136 -20.29 -8.73 6.55
C ASN A 136 -19.01 -8.94 5.70
N PHE A 137 -17.84 -8.66 6.27
CA PHE A 137 -16.53 -8.92 5.65
C PHE A 137 -16.10 -10.41 5.71
N THR A 138 -17.04 -11.34 5.93
CA THR A 138 -16.75 -12.78 6.08
C THR A 138 -16.66 -13.54 4.76
N THR A 139 -16.90 -12.88 3.63
CA THR A 139 -16.78 -13.47 2.30
C THR A 139 -15.87 -12.62 1.43
N PHE A 140 -14.61 -13.04 1.28
CA PHE A 140 -13.82 -12.67 0.11
C PHE A 140 -14.34 -13.51 -1.08
N PRO A 141 -14.46 -12.92 -2.29
CA PRO A 141 -14.84 -13.67 -3.50
C PRO A 141 -13.84 -14.77 -3.85
#